data_AF-A0A4R8MW92-F1
#
_entry.id   AF-A0A4R8MW92-F1
#
_cell.length_a   1.000
_cell.length_b   1.000
_cell.length_c   1.000
_cell.angle_alpha   90.00
_cell.angle_beta   90.00
_cell.angle_gamma   90.00
#
_symmetry.space_group_name_H-M   'P 1'
#
loop_
_entity.id
_entity.type
_entity.pdbx_description
1 polymer ?
#
loop_
_entity_poly.entity_id
_entity_poly.type
_entity_poly.pdbx_seq_one_letter_code
_entity_poly.pdbx_strand_id
1 'polypeptide(L)' 'MEYYVYRKKIIVEREKERWIVFYSCNDGKRRVAEDIYIPSEVKKENLLQYLEDLLHEWASQID' A
#
# COMPACT_ATOMS: atom_id res chain seq x y z
N MET A 1 6.60 7.11 -1.52
CA MET A 1 6.96 6.22 -2.66
C MET A 1 5.67 5.81 -3.34
N GLU A 2 5.60 5.79 -4.66
CA GLU A 2 4.38 5.46 -5.40
C GLU A 2 4.50 4.05 -5.97
N TYR A 3 3.44 3.25 -5.82
CA TYR A 3 3.36 1.88 -6.32
C TYR A 3 2.08 1.71 -7.14
N TYR A 4 2.18 0.99 -8.26
CA TYR A 4 1.03 0.55 -9.04
C TYR A 4 0.78 -0.91 -8.74
N VAL A 5 -0.32 -1.22 -8.05
CA VAL A 5 -0.64 -2.58 -7.63
C VAL A 5 -2.09 -2.88 -7.99
N TYR A 6 -2.35 -3.95 -8.74
CA TYR A 6 -3.69 -4.37 -9.22
C TYR A 6 -4.58 -3.21 -9.72
N ARG A 7 -4.05 -2.36 -10.61
CA ARG A 7 -4.73 -1.17 -11.18
C ARG A 7 -5.06 -0.05 -10.19
N LYS A 8 -4.66 -0.16 -8.93
CA LYS A 8 -4.72 0.92 -7.96
C LYS A 8 -3.34 1.55 -7.82
N LYS A 9 -3.30 2.87 -7.86
CA LYS A 9 -2.10 3.63 -7.53
C LYS A 9 -2.12 3.93 -6.03
N ILE A 10 -1.13 3.44 -5.30
CA ILE A 10 -0.98 3.69 -3.87
C ILE A 10 0.31 4.45 -3.60
N ILE A 11 0.31 5.21 -2.52
CA ILE A 11 1.43 6.01 -2.06
C ILE A 11 1.74 5.56 -0.64
N VAL A 12 2.97 5.12 -0.41
CA VAL A 12 3.46 4.73 0.92
C VAL A 12 4.42 5.79 1.42
N GLU A 13 4.13 6.33 2.59
CA GLU A 13 4.94 7.32 3.31
C GLU A 13 5.35 6.74 4.67
N ARG A 14 6.55 7.10 5.14
CA ARG A 14 7.01 6.71 6.48
C ARG A 14 6.90 7.91 7.39
N GLU A 15 5.99 7.83 8.36
CA GLU A 15 5.83 8.82 9.40
C GLU A 15 6.37 8.25 10.71
N LYS A 16 7.53 8.76 11.14
CA LYS A 16 8.29 8.25 12.29
C LYS A 16 8.56 6.74 12.15
N GLU A 17 7.87 5.95 12.94
CA GLU A 17 8.00 4.49 13.01
C GLU A 17 6.81 3.78 12.37
N ARG A 18 5.95 4.48 11.62
CA ARG A 18 4.77 3.88 10.99
C ARG A 18 4.77 4.13 9.49
N TRP A 19 4.29 3.14 8.77
CA TRP A 19 3.97 3.28 7.36
C TRP A 19 2.53 3.76 7.23
N ILE A 20 2.33 4.80 6.43
CA ILE A 20 1.01 5.30 6.07
C ILE A 20 0.82 5.04 4.58
N VAL A 21 -0.27 4.37 4.24
CA VAL A 21 -0.64 4.06 2.87
C VAL A 21 -1.78 4.97 2.45
N PHE A 22 -1.69 5.51 1.25
CA PHE A 22 -2.71 6.34 0.64
C PHE A 22 -3.14 5.77 -0.70
N TYR A 23 -4.44 5.74 -0.95
CA TYR A 23 -4.97 5.61 -2.31
C TYR A 23 -4.83 6.93 -3.06
N SER A 24 -4.23 6.85 -4.25
CA SER A 24 -4.24 7.95 -5.21
C SER A 24 -5.56 7.91 -5.97
N CYS A 25 -6.44 8.88 -5.70
CA CYS A 25 -7.67 9.05 -6.47
C CYS A 25 -7.37 9.80 -7.77
N ASN A 26 -8.13 9.50 -8.82
CA ASN A 26 -7.98 10.11 -10.14
C ASN A 26 -8.16 11.65 -10.14
N ASP A 27 -8.80 12.19 -9.09
CA ASP A 27 -9.00 13.63 -8.87
C ASP A 27 -7.77 14.34 -8.25
N GLY A 28 -6.62 13.65 -8.15
CA GLY A 28 -5.41 14.17 -7.49
C GLY A 28 -5.46 14.15 -5.96
N LYS A 29 -6.60 13.76 -5.38
CA LYS A 29 -6.77 13.61 -3.93
C LYS A 29 -6.13 12.32 -3.42
N ARG A 30 -5.49 12.40 -2.26
CA ARG A 30 -4.98 11.26 -1.50
C ARG A 30 -5.95 10.91 -0.38
N ARG A 31 -6.30 9.63 -0.25
CA ARG A 31 -7.11 9.13 0.87
C ARG A 31 -6.30 8.09 1.62
N VAL A 32 -6.30 8.14 2.95
CA VAL A 32 -5.65 7.10 3.76
C VAL A 32 -6.33 5.76 3.46
N ALA A 33 -5.53 4.73 3.19
CA ALA A 33 -6.00 3.36 3.04
C ALA A 33 -6.09 2.74 4.44
N GLU A 34 -7.25 2.87 5.10
CA GLU A 34 -7.47 2.31 6.44
C GLU A 34 -7.47 0.77 6.44
N ASP A 35 -7.71 0.20 5.27
CA ASP A 35 -7.71 -1.24 5.00
C ASP A 35 -6.31 -1.83 4.75
N ILE A 36 -5.25 -1.01 4.58
CA ILE A 36 -3.88 -1.49 4.37
C ILE A 36 -3.02 -1.19 5.58
N TYR A 37 -2.57 -2.26 6.26
CA TYR A 37 -1.62 -2.16 7.38
C TYR A 37 -0.24 -2.72 7.00
N ILE A 38 0.80 -1.91 7.21
CA ILE A 38 2.20 -2.32 7.03
C ILE A 38 2.92 -2.21 8.39
N PRO A 39 3.45 -3.31 8.95
CA PRO A 39 4.23 -3.29 10.19
C PRO A 39 5.45 -2.38 10.09
N SER A 40 5.79 -1.70 11.19
CA SER A 40 6.94 -0.79 11.29
C SER A 40 8.30 -1.45 11.01
N GLU A 41 8.37 -2.76 11.28
CA GLU A 41 9.52 -3.65 11.09
C GLU A 41 9.82 -3.91 9.61
N VAL A 42 8.83 -3.71 8.72
CA VAL A 42 9.04 -3.84 7.28
C VAL A 42 10.01 -2.75 6.83
N LYS A 43 11.17 -3.20 6.32
CA LYS A 43 12.17 -2.31 5.73
C LYS A 43 11.67 -1.80 4.38
N LYS A 44 12.13 -0.60 4.01
CA LYS A 44 11.79 0.04 2.74
C LYS A 44 12.05 -0.87 1.52
N GLU A 45 13.14 -1.62 1.54
CA GLU A 45 13.52 -2.58 0.47
C GLU A 45 12.51 -3.72 0.31
N ASN A 46 11.81 -4.11 1.38
CA ASN A 46 10.85 -5.21 1.41
C ASN A 46 9.40 -4.74 1.21
N LEU A 47 9.16 -3.42 1.11
CA LEU A 47 7.82 -2.87 0.98
C LEU A 47 7.10 -3.38 -0.27
N LEU A 48 7.80 -3.44 -1.40
CA LEU A 48 7.19 -3.87 -2.65
C LEU A 48 6.69 -5.32 -2.52
N GLN A 49 7.57 -6.21 -2.08
CA GLN A 49 7.24 -7.62 -1.88
C GLN A 49 6.09 -7.81 -0.88
N TYR A 50 6.08 -7.05 0.23
CA TYR A 50 5.01 -7.09 1.22
C TYR A 50 3.67 -6.63 0.64
N LEU A 51 3.67 -5.55 -0.14
CA LEU A 51 2.47 -5.03 -0.80
C LEU A 51 1.92 -5.98 -1.86
N GLU A 52 2.81 -6.63 -2.62
CA GLU A 52 2.42 -7.64 -3.60
C GLU A 52 1.76 -8.85 -2.92
N ASP A 53 2.34 -9.35 -1.83
CA ASP A 53 1.80 -10.48 -1.05
C ASP A 53 0.43 -10.14 -0.42
N LEU A 54 0.36 -9.03 0.30
CA LEU A 54 -0.86 -8.56 0.96
C LEU A 54 -2.03 -8.37 -0.02
N LEU A 55 -1.75 -7.87 -1.22
CA LEU A 55 -2.78 -7.61 -2.22
C LEU A 55 -3.07 -8.83 -3.12
N HIS A 56 -2.15 -9.79 -3.23
CA HIS A 56 -2.43 -11.08 -3.86
C HIS A 56 -3.52 -11.82 -3.10
N GLU A 57 -3.46 -11.80 -1.76
CA GLU A 57 -4.50 -12.38 -0.90
C GLU A 57 -5.88 -11.74 -1.13
N TRP A 58 -5.91 -10.43 -1.43
CA TRP A 58 -7.17 -9.72 -1.72
C TRP A 58 -7.71 -10.02 -3.11
N ALA A 59 -6.82 -10.18 -4.09
CA ALA A 59 -7.20 -10.55 -5.45
C ALA A 59 -7.67 -12.01 -5.52
N SER A 60 -7.08 -12.91 -4.73
CA SER A 60 -7.41 -14.33 -4.72
C SER A 60 -8.73 -14.65 -4.03
N GLN A 61 -9.34 -13.72 -3.29
CA GLN A 61 -10.69 -13.89 -2.73
C GLN A 61 -11.82 -13.55 -3.73
N ILE A 62 -11.47 -13.19 -4.98
CA ILE A 62 -12.43 -12.99 -6.06
C ILE A 62 -12.04 -13.93 -7.21
N ASP A 63 -12.27 -15.22 -7.03
CA ASP A 63 -12.51 -16.17 -8.13
C ASP A 63 -13.90 -16.79 -7.96
#